data_AF-A0A4R1BGF7-F1
#
_entry.id   AF-A0A4R1BGF7-F1
#
_cell.length_a   1.000
_cell.length_b   1.000
_cell.length_c   1.000
_cell.angle_alpha   90.00
_cell.angle_beta   90.00
_cell.angle_gamma   90.00
#
_symmetry.space_group_name_H-M   'P 1'
#
loop_
_entity.id
_entity.type
_entity.pdbx_description
1 polymer ?
#
loop_
_entity_poly.entity_id
_entity_poly.type
_entity_poly.pdbx_seq_one_letter_code
_entity_poly.pdbx_strand_id
1 'polypeptide(L)'
;MPGRGCGRLRPAQAAPDRLSAPVDALVEWTTVTPDPAVIEVNTAPSVDARDFLARSRAIYATAADEGLAPYRLYYNGAVADSGGGGQITLGGPSPDASPFLLAPRLLPRLVRFLNRHPALSYLYCHDYMGSGGQSVRTDERGMDTFDELQLALALLERDPAPSPEHLWHGLASFLCDAAGNSHRAEVNIEKLWNPFLGSRGKQGLVEFRALRMQHSPERATALACLLRALVAFLACRDDALPLLDWGRELHDRFALPFYLEQDMEAVLGALASAGLELDEAITARLRLDEFRHLGNAELPGCVLEIRRALEFWPLLGDAASPEQGGSSRLVDASTARLEIRLRPRPGAGPDWQAWRIATCAVALPMRPERDREGELKVFGLRYRSFVPGWGLHPGLGSQTPVRLRLSHPDLAEAYLVTLHEWRPAGGGYPGLPDSLAEAANRRAERITVERQDGVDAVAAEADPHPGLNGFYLDLRTRDC
;
A
#
# COMPACT_ATOMS: atom_id res chain seq x y z
N MET A 1 -32.05 56.25 -9.82
CA MET A 1 -32.96 55.10 -9.61
C MET A 1 -32.15 53.93 -9.09
N PRO A 2 -32.50 53.34 -7.94
CA PRO A 2 -31.72 52.33 -7.24
C PRO A 2 -32.15 50.89 -7.60
N GLY A 3 -31.25 49.92 -7.36
CA GLY A 3 -31.49 48.47 -7.41
C GLY A 3 -30.42 47.76 -8.27
N ARG A 4 -29.66 46.77 -7.79
CA ARG A 4 -30.00 45.70 -6.85
C ARG A 4 -28.79 45.32 -6.00
N GLY A 5 -29.08 44.99 -4.75
CA GLY A 5 -28.12 44.76 -3.69
C GLY A 5 -27.44 43.38 -3.70
N CYS A 6 -26.29 43.39 -3.05
CA CYS A 6 -25.52 42.27 -2.54
C CYS A 6 -26.40 41.35 -1.67
N GLY A 7 -26.64 40.13 -2.12
CA GLY A 7 -27.30 39.08 -1.35
C GLY A 7 -26.28 38.35 -0.47
N ARG A 8 -26.26 38.68 0.83
CA ARG A 8 -25.63 37.84 1.86
C ARG A 8 -26.25 36.45 1.82
N LEU A 9 -25.44 35.41 1.62
CA LEU A 9 -25.82 34.03 1.89
C LEU A 9 -26.26 33.94 3.36
N ARG A 10 -27.53 33.57 3.58
CA ARG A 10 -28.05 33.23 4.91
C ARG A 10 -27.40 31.92 5.37
N PRO A 11 -27.09 31.77 6.67
CA PRO A 11 -26.73 30.46 7.22
C PRO A 11 -27.89 29.49 6.99
N ALA A 12 -27.56 28.26 6.61
CA ALA A 12 -28.51 27.20 6.35
C ALA A 12 -29.51 27.10 7.51
N GLN A 13 -30.79 27.33 7.22
CA GLN A 13 -31.87 26.94 8.12
C GLN A 13 -31.78 25.43 8.32
N ALA A 14 -31.87 25.00 9.58
CA ALA A 14 -31.89 23.61 9.98
C ALA A 14 -32.81 22.81 9.04
N ALA A 15 -32.25 21.81 8.37
CA ALA A 15 -33.02 20.87 7.59
C ALA A 15 -34.05 20.21 8.53
N PRO A 16 -35.31 20.02 8.10
CA PRO A 16 -36.30 19.31 8.90
C PRO A 16 -35.75 17.91 9.21
N ASP A 17 -35.94 17.49 10.46
CA ASP A 17 -35.56 16.16 10.97
C ASP A 17 -35.76 15.10 9.89
N ARG A 18 -34.64 14.60 9.34
CA ARG A 18 -34.68 13.41 8.50
C ARG A 18 -35.21 12.31 9.42
N LEU A 19 -36.48 11.96 9.26
CA LEU A 19 -37.06 10.73 9.78
C LEU A 19 -36.19 9.59 9.28
N SER A 20 -35.20 9.18 10.08
CA SER A 20 -34.57 7.88 9.91
C SER A 20 -35.69 6.87 10.10
N ALA A 21 -35.98 6.06 9.08
CA ALA A 21 -36.91 4.95 9.26
C ALA A 21 -36.44 4.09 10.44
N PRO A 22 -37.34 3.54 11.25
CA PRO A 22 -36.97 2.67 12.35
C PRO A 22 -36.02 1.57 11.85
N VAL A 23 -34.93 1.36 12.58
CA VAL A 23 -33.93 0.34 12.26
C VAL A 23 -34.55 -1.03 12.56
N ASP A 24 -35.17 -1.62 11.55
CA ASP A 24 -35.67 -2.99 11.59
C ASP A 24 -34.50 -3.95 11.33
N ALA A 25 -34.27 -4.89 12.26
CA ALA A 25 -33.22 -5.91 12.14
C ALA A 25 -33.45 -6.88 10.97
N LEU A 26 -34.65 -6.90 10.38
CA LEU A 26 -34.98 -7.70 9.20
C LEU A 26 -34.67 -7.00 7.87
N VAL A 27 -34.30 -5.72 7.92
CA VAL A 27 -34.03 -4.91 6.72
C VAL A 27 -32.54 -4.68 6.59
N GLU A 28 -31.99 -5.11 5.45
CA GLU A 28 -30.62 -4.77 5.08
C GLU A 28 -30.53 -3.31 4.64
N TRP A 29 -29.54 -2.59 5.18
CA TRP A 29 -29.28 -1.20 4.84
C TRP A 29 -28.02 -1.08 3.98
N THR A 30 -28.10 -0.26 2.95
CA THR A 30 -26.93 0.24 2.23
C THR A 30 -26.97 1.76 2.27
N THR A 31 -25.87 2.40 2.68
CA THR A 31 -25.76 3.86 2.65
C THR A 31 -24.82 4.28 1.54
N VAL A 32 -25.19 5.35 0.85
CA VAL A 32 -24.37 5.98 -0.20
C VAL A 32 -24.18 7.44 0.21
N THR A 33 -22.95 7.82 0.49
CA THR A 33 -22.60 9.12 1.06
C THR A 33 -21.53 9.81 0.20
N PRO A 34 -21.65 11.10 -0.11
CA PRO A 34 -20.57 11.83 -0.79
C PRO A 34 -19.41 12.08 0.18
N ASP A 35 -18.18 11.87 -0.29
CA ASP A 35 -16.92 12.21 0.37
C ASP A 35 -16.05 12.99 -0.64
N PRO A 36 -15.05 13.82 -0.26
CA PRO A 36 -14.31 14.63 -1.23
C PRO A 36 -13.75 13.83 -2.40
N ALA A 37 -14.29 14.08 -3.59
CA ALA A 37 -13.94 13.44 -4.86
C ALA A 37 -14.25 11.93 -4.98
N VAL A 38 -15.00 11.33 -4.04
CA VAL A 38 -15.43 9.93 -4.09
C VAL A 38 -16.85 9.75 -3.53
N ILE A 39 -17.42 8.55 -3.70
CA ILE A 39 -18.62 8.14 -2.98
C ILE A 39 -18.27 6.99 -2.04
N GLU A 40 -18.80 7.03 -0.84
CA GLU A 40 -18.69 5.96 0.15
C GLU A 40 -19.96 5.12 0.11
N VAL A 41 -19.80 3.81 -0.10
CA VAL A 41 -20.90 2.84 -0.10
C VAL A 41 -20.68 1.88 1.07
N ASN A 42 -21.49 2.00 2.12
CA ASN A 42 -21.50 1.02 3.21
C ASN A 42 -22.61 0.01 2.96
N THR A 43 -22.25 -1.27 2.92
CA THR A 43 -23.19 -2.36 2.61
C THR A 43 -23.61 -3.09 3.88
N ALA A 44 -24.76 -3.77 3.82
CA ALA A 44 -25.15 -4.74 4.83
C ALA A 44 -24.15 -5.92 4.86
N PRO A 45 -23.97 -6.59 6.02
CA PRO A 45 -23.05 -7.72 6.14
C PRO A 45 -23.37 -8.83 5.14
N SER A 46 -22.34 -9.33 4.44
CA SER A 46 -22.46 -10.52 3.60
C SER A 46 -22.20 -11.79 4.43
N VAL A 47 -23.05 -12.80 4.26
CA VAL A 47 -22.97 -14.05 5.03
C VAL A 47 -21.79 -14.95 4.60
N ASP A 48 -21.44 -14.88 3.31
CA ASP A 48 -20.34 -15.64 2.71
C ASP A 48 -19.69 -14.88 1.54
N ALA A 49 -18.64 -15.48 0.98
CA ALA A 49 -17.88 -14.89 -0.14
C ALA A 49 -18.69 -14.80 -1.45
N ARG A 50 -19.67 -15.68 -1.66
CA ARG A 50 -20.51 -15.66 -2.87
C ARG A 50 -21.46 -14.47 -2.83
N ASP A 51 -22.09 -14.24 -1.69
CA ASP A 51 -22.94 -13.08 -1.46
C ASP A 51 -22.12 -11.77 -1.56
N PHE A 52 -20.95 -11.73 -0.92
CA PHE A 52 -20.04 -10.59 -1.01
C PHE A 52 -19.64 -10.27 -2.46
N LEU A 53 -19.31 -11.29 -3.26
CA LEU A 53 -18.97 -11.12 -4.67
C LEU A 53 -20.16 -10.62 -5.49
N ALA A 54 -21.35 -11.17 -5.28
CA ALA A 54 -22.55 -10.78 -6.01
C ALA A 54 -22.88 -9.29 -5.76
N ARG A 55 -22.85 -8.87 -4.49
CA ARG A 55 -23.05 -7.47 -4.10
C ARG A 55 -21.96 -6.55 -4.63
N SER A 56 -20.69 -6.97 -4.50
CA SER A 56 -19.56 -6.20 -5.05
C SER A 56 -19.71 -6.02 -6.56
N ARG A 57 -20.07 -7.05 -7.32
CA ARG A 57 -20.31 -6.95 -8.77
C ARG A 57 -21.42 -5.96 -9.10
N ALA A 58 -22.53 -5.99 -8.37
CA ALA A 58 -23.61 -5.04 -8.56
C ALA A 58 -23.14 -3.59 -8.31
N ILE A 59 -22.40 -3.35 -7.22
CA ILE A 59 -21.89 -2.02 -6.89
C ILE A 59 -20.91 -1.52 -7.94
N TYR A 60 -19.96 -2.34 -8.36
CA TYR A 60 -18.97 -1.95 -9.37
C TYR A 60 -19.62 -1.69 -10.74
N ALA A 61 -20.61 -2.51 -11.14
CA ALA A 61 -21.35 -2.29 -12.37
C ALA A 61 -22.12 -0.98 -12.34
N THR A 62 -22.90 -0.72 -11.27
CA THR A 62 -23.64 0.53 -11.10
C THR A 62 -22.71 1.74 -11.06
N ALA A 63 -21.56 1.65 -10.37
CA ALA A 63 -20.58 2.72 -10.35
C ALA A 63 -20.02 3.01 -11.75
N ALA A 64 -19.72 1.96 -12.52
CA ALA A 64 -19.22 2.11 -13.89
C ALA A 64 -20.26 2.73 -14.83
N ASP A 65 -21.55 2.38 -14.68
CA ASP A 65 -22.66 2.96 -15.45
C ASP A 65 -22.79 4.49 -15.20
N GLU A 66 -22.41 4.95 -14.00
CA GLU A 66 -22.36 6.37 -13.61
C GLU A 66 -21.00 7.04 -13.92
N GLY A 67 -20.09 6.34 -14.61
CA GLY A 67 -18.78 6.86 -15.00
C GLY A 67 -17.76 6.95 -13.85
N LEU A 68 -18.00 6.25 -12.73
CA LEU A 68 -17.07 6.16 -11.60
C LEU A 68 -16.10 4.98 -11.79
N ALA A 69 -14.87 5.16 -11.34
CA ALA A 69 -13.82 4.14 -11.40
C ALA A 69 -13.17 3.93 -10.02
N PRO A 70 -12.71 2.70 -9.70
CA PRO A 70 -11.98 2.42 -8.46
C PRO A 70 -10.53 2.91 -8.46
N TYR A 71 -10.10 3.59 -9.52
CA TYR A 71 -8.73 4.11 -9.71
C TYR A 71 -8.75 5.47 -10.41
N ARG A 72 -7.60 6.14 -10.42
CA ARG A 72 -7.32 7.34 -11.23
C ARG A 72 -6.18 7.07 -12.18
N LEU A 73 -6.27 7.65 -13.38
CA LEU A 73 -5.19 7.62 -14.36
C LEU A 73 -4.49 8.97 -14.38
N TYR A 74 -3.16 8.96 -14.41
CA TYR A 74 -2.35 10.15 -14.62
C TYR A 74 -1.87 10.25 -16.06
N TYR A 75 -1.54 11.48 -16.47
CA TYR A 75 -1.09 11.81 -17.83
C TYR A 75 0.06 10.90 -18.32
N ASN A 76 1.01 10.55 -17.44
CA ASN A 76 2.14 9.68 -17.79
C ASN A 76 1.82 8.18 -17.77
N GLY A 77 0.55 7.80 -17.63
CA GLY A 77 0.10 6.41 -17.57
C GLY A 77 0.21 5.76 -16.19
N ALA A 78 0.64 6.48 -15.15
CA ALA A 78 0.57 5.96 -13.79
C ALA A 78 -0.89 5.74 -13.37
N VAL A 79 -1.13 4.65 -12.63
CA VAL A 79 -2.43 4.31 -12.05
C VAL A 79 -2.33 4.54 -10.55
N ALA A 80 -3.19 5.42 -10.04
CA ALA A 80 -3.28 5.78 -8.63
C ALA A 80 -4.64 5.37 -8.07
N ASP A 81 -4.79 5.48 -6.75
CA ASP A 81 -6.04 5.13 -6.08
C ASP A 81 -7.17 6.11 -6.45
N SER A 82 -8.43 5.67 -6.30
CA SER A 82 -9.61 6.53 -6.48
C SER A 82 -9.65 7.72 -5.51
N GLY A 83 -8.89 7.67 -4.41
CA GLY A 83 -8.93 8.61 -3.30
C GLY A 83 -9.76 8.11 -2.10
N GLY A 84 -10.52 7.03 -2.28
CA GLY A 84 -11.29 6.35 -1.23
C GLY A 84 -10.72 4.98 -0.89
N GLY A 85 -11.04 4.47 0.30
CA GLY A 85 -10.62 3.16 0.78
C GLY A 85 -11.56 2.03 0.38
N GLY A 86 -11.01 0.84 0.18
CA GLY A 86 -11.73 -0.42 0.00
C GLY A 86 -11.80 -1.20 1.31
N GLN A 87 -12.20 -0.52 2.38
CA GLN A 87 -12.15 -1.06 3.75
C GLN A 87 -13.03 -2.31 3.87
N ILE A 88 -12.53 -3.34 4.56
CA ILE A 88 -13.28 -4.58 4.80
C ILE A 88 -13.52 -4.70 6.30
N THR A 89 -14.78 -4.88 6.70
CA THR A 89 -15.14 -5.08 8.10
C THR A 89 -15.53 -6.53 8.34
N LEU A 90 -14.98 -7.14 9.39
CA LEU A 90 -15.32 -8.48 9.83
C LEU A 90 -16.00 -8.45 11.20
N GLY A 91 -16.93 -9.38 11.40
CA GLY A 91 -17.71 -9.53 12.63
C GLY A 91 -18.51 -10.82 12.62
N GLY A 92 -19.43 -10.93 13.57
CA GLY A 92 -20.41 -12.02 13.65
C GLY A 92 -21.80 -11.60 13.14
N PRO A 93 -22.76 -12.54 13.07
CA PRO A 93 -24.16 -12.22 12.75
C PRO A 93 -24.84 -11.33 13.81
N SER A 94 -24.25 -11.24 15.00
CA SER A 94 -24.58 -10.27 16.05
C SER A 94 -23.29 -9.87 16.78
N PRO A 95 -23.29 -8.77 17.56
CA PRO A 95 -22.13 -8.36 18.34
C PRO A 95 -21.59 -9.49 19.24
N ASP A 96 -22.48 -10.16 19.99
CA ASP A 96 -22.11 -11.24 20.91
C ASP A 96 -21.63 -12.52 20.19
N ALA A 97 -21.97 -12.68 18.92
CA ALA A 97 -21.50 -13.78 18.08
C ALA A 97 -20.21 -13.43 17.31
N SER A 98 -19.61 -12.26 17.56
CA SER A 98 -18.37 -11.87 16.89
C SER A 98 -17.21 -12.78 17.29
N PRO A 99 -16.40 -13.28 16.34
CA PRO A 99 -15.22 -14.07 16.66
C PRO A 99 -14.21 -13.29 17.52
N PHE A 100 -14.19 -11.96 17.40
CA PHE A 100 -13.30 -11.10 18.19
C PHE A 100 -13.71 -10.98 19.66
N LEU A 101 -14.97 -11.28 19.98
CA LEU A 101 -15.47 -11.29 21.37
C LEU A 101 -15.55 -12.72 21.93
N LEU A 102 -15.91 -13.71 21.10
CA LEU A 102 -15.95 -15.12 21.48
C LEU A 102 -14.54 -15.70 21.71
N ALA A 103 -13.53 -15.22 20.98
CA ALA A 103 -12.14 -15.58 21.16
C ALA A 103 -11.29 -14.34 21.47
N PRO A 104 -11.24 -13.84 22.72
CA PRO A 104 -10.57 -12.57 23.07
C PRO A 104 -9.07 -12.53 22.74
N ARG A 105 -8.44 -13.70 22.53
CA ARG A 105 -7.03 -13.82 22.08
C ARG A 105 -6.83 -13.50 20.60
N LEU A 106 -7.89 -13.50 19.80
CA LEU A 106 -7.83 -13.27 18.36
C LEU A 106 -7.26 -11.90 18.03
N LEU A 107 -7.74 -10.83 18.67
CA LEU A 107 -7.31 -9.47 18.32
C LEU A 107 -5.82 -9.21 18.65
N PRO A 108 -5.29 -9.57 19.84
CA PRO A 108 -3.85 -9.48 20.11
C PRO A 108 -3.01 -10.28 19.11
N ARG A 109 -3.46 -11.49 18.74
CA ARG A 109 -2.80 -12.32 17.73
C ARG A 109 -2.84 -11.68 16.35
N LEU A 110 -3.94 -11.04 15.99
CA LEU A 110 -4.07 -10.31 14.73
C LEU A 110 -3.08 -9.15 14.66
N VAL A 111 -2.97 -8.34 15.72
CA VAL A 111 -1.98 -7.25 15.79
C VAL A 111 -0.56 -7.78 15.60
N ARG A 112 -0.21 -8.87 16.30
CA ARG A 112 1.10 -9.54 16.15
C ARG A 112 1.31 -10.06 14.73
N PHE A 113 0.30 -10.68 14.13
CA PHE A 113 0.40 -11.25 12.79
C PHE A 113 0.59 -10.15 11.73
N LEU A 114 -0.13 -9.04 11.83
CA LEU A 114 0.02 -7.88 10.94
C LEU A 114 1.39 -7.22 11.10
N ASN A 115 1.88 -7.06 12.34
CA ASN A 115 3.25 -6.59 12.56
C ASN A 115 4.27 -7.49 11.84
N ARG A 116 4.13 -8.81 11.95
CA ARG A 116 5.05 -9.78 11.34
C ARG A 116 4.95 -9.91 9.81
N HIS A 117 3.83 -9.49 9.22
CA HIS A 117 3.58 -9.63 7.79
C HIS A 117 3.24 -8.29 7.14
N PRO A 118 4.25 -7.42 6.86
CA PRO A 118 4.05 -6.14 6.20
C PRO A 118 3.28 -6.21 4.87
N ALA A 119 3.27 -7.35 4.17
CA ALA A 119 2.47 -7.54 2.97
C ALA A 119 0.97 -7.30 3.20
N LEU A 120 0.44 -7.62 4.39
CA LEU A 120 -0.97 -7.39 4.73
C LEU A 120 -1.32 -5.90 4.86
N SER A 121 -0.33 -5.05 5.13
CA SER A 121 -0.51 -3.60 5.28
C SER A 121 -0.11 -2.82 4.04
N TYR A 122 0.82 -3.33 3.22
CA TYR A 122 1.48 -2.57 2.16
C TYR A 122 1.19 -3.06 0.73
N LEU A 123 0.75 -4.31 0.54
CA LEU A 123 0.57 -4.83 -0.81
C LEU A 123 -0.70 -4.27 -1.49
N TYR A 124 -1.75 -4.05 -0.71
CA TYR A 124 -3.09 -3.68 -1.18
C TYR A 124 -3.57 -2.31 -0.71
N CYS A 125 -2.72 -1.53 -0.08
CA CYS A 125 -3.07 -0.24 0.48
C CYS A 125 -3.00 0.89 -0.56
N HIS A 126 -3.26 2.09 -0.06
CA HIS A 126 -3.15 3.34 -0.79
C HIS A 126 -1.69 3.68 -1.12
N ASP A 127 -1.49 4.58 -2.08
CA ASP A 127 -0.19 5.15 -2.45
C ASP A 127 0.44 5.95 -1.30
N TYR A 128 -0.38 6.50 -0.40
CA TYR A 128 0.07 7.26 0.75
C TYR A 128 0.09 6.41 2.04
N MET A 129 1.28 5.89 2.36
CA MET A 129 1.56 5.04 3.52
C MET A 129 2.61 5.62 4.46
N GLY A 130 2.87 4.88 5.55
CA GLY A 130 3.84 5.24 6.59
C GLY A 130 3.15 5.81 7.81
N SER A 131 3.97 6.28 8.76
CA SER A 131 3.50 6.91 10.01
C SER A 131 2.57 8.11 9.80
N GLY A 132 2.67 8.77 8.65
CA GLY A 132 1.80 9.85 8.23
C GLY A 132 0.60 9.42 7.39
N GLY A 133 0.46 8.16 7.01
CA GLY A 133 -0.49 7.65 6.01
C GLY A 133 -1.96 7.63 6.44
N GLN A 134 -2.81 7.00 5.62
CA GLN A 134 -4.23 6.74 5.94
C GLN A 134 -4.48 5.37 6.59
N SER A 135 -3.43 4.58 6.77
CA SER A 135 -3.48 3.20 7.28
C SER A 135 -2.20 2.86 8.04
N VAL A 136 -1.90 3.66 9.05
CA VAL A 136 -0.70 3.59 9.89
C VAL A 136 -0.66 2.26 10.61
N ARG A 137 0.49 1.57 10.52
CA ARG A 137 0.74 0.34 11.26
C ARG A 137 1.06 0.61 12.72
N THR A 138 0.84 -0.39 13.57
CA THR A 138 1.12 -0.26 15.01
C THR A 138 2.59 0.00 15.34
N ASP A 139 3.51 -0.46 14.48
CA ASP A 139 4.96 -0.35 14.64
C ASP A 139 5.56 0.89 13.92
N GLU A 140 4.73 1.78 13.37
CA GLU A 140 5.20 3.00 12.67
C GLU A 140 5.15 4.27 13.55
N ARG A 141 4.81 4.14 14.83
CA ARG A 141 4.62 5.27 15.77
C ARG A 141 5.82 5.58 16.66
N GLY A 142 6.96 4.96 16.36
CA GLY A 142 8.21 5.12 17.11
C GLY A 142 8.40 4.07 18.21
N MET A 143 9.64 3.99 18.69
CA MET A 143 10.09 2.92 19.59
C MET A 143 9.36 2.89 20.93
N ASP A 144 9.15 4.05 21.57
CA ASP A 144 8.46 4.11 22.86
C ASP A 144 7.04 3.52 22.78
N THR A 145 6.31 3.82 21.70
CA THR A 145 4.97 3.26 21.47
C THR A 145 5.03 1.76 21.23
N PHE A 146 6.06 1.28 20.53
CA PHE A 146 6.25 -0.14 20.24
C PHE A 146 6.57 -0.94 21.52
N ASP A 147 7.41 -0.42 22.41
CA ASP A 147 7.73 -1.05 23.69
C ASP A 147 6.50 -1.14 24.60
N GLU A 148 5.70 -0.08 24.67
CA GLU A 148 4.44 -0.09 25.43
C GLU A 148 3.39 -1.04 24.81
N LEU A 149 3.35 -1.17 23.47
CA LEU A 149 2.50 -2.15 22.80
C LEU A 149 2.93 -3.59 23.15
N GLN A 150 4.23 -3.87 23.17
CA GLN A 150 4.75 -5.18 23.60
C GLN A 150 4.28 -5.52 25.02
N LEU A 151 4.37 -4.57 25.94
CA LEU A 151 3.88 -4.74 27.31
C LEU A 151 2.36 -4.94 27.34
N ALA A 152 1.59 -4.12 26.62
CA ALA A 152 0.13 -4.23 26.57
C ALA A 152 -0.33 -5.60 26.05
N LEU A 153 0.27 -6.11 24.97
CA LEU A 153 -0.03 -7.43 24.44
C LEU A 153 0.35 -8.54 25.44
N ALA A 154 1.49 -8.43 26.13
CA ALA A 154 1.91 -9.38 27.15
C ALA A 154 0.99 -9.37 28.38
N LEU A 155 0.47 -8.21 28.79
CA LEU A 155 -0.49 -8.08 29.89
C LEU A 155 -1.85 -8.67 29.50
N LEU A 156 -2.33 -8.38 28.29
CA LEU A 156 -3.54 -9.01 27.76
C LEU A 156 -3.38 -10.52 27.76
N GLU A 157 -2.25 -11.07 27.30
CA GLU A 157 -1.92 -12.50 27.32
C GLU A 157 -1.93 -13.16 28.70
N ARG A 158 -1.69 -12.41 29.79
CA ARG A 158 -1.76 -12.96 31.15
C ARG A 158 -3.19 -13.11 31.67
N ASP A 159 -4.12 -12.31 31.16
CA ASP A 159 -5.54 -12.40 31.48
C ASP A 159 -6.17 -13.52 30.63
N PRO A 160 -6.60 -14.66 31.20
CA PRO A 160 -7.13 -15.78 30.43
C PRO A 160 -8.45 -15.46 29.71
N ALA A 161 -9.19 -14.43 30.15
CA ALA A 161 -10.49 -14.07 29.60
C ALA A 161 -10.72 -12.56 29.72
N PRO A 162 -9.96 -11.72 28.99
CA PRO A 162 -10.11 -10.28 29.07
C PRO A 162 -11.52 -9.90 28.62
N SER A 163 -12.17 -9.03 29.40
CA SER A 163 -13.47 -8.50 29.02
C SER A 163 -13.35 -7.70 27.70
N PRO A 164 -14.43 -7.58 26.91
CA PRO A 164 -14.42 -6.75 25.69
C PRO A 164 -13.94 -5.31 25.94
N GLU A 165 -14.28 -4.74 27.10
CA GLU A 165 -13.84 -3.40 27.51
C GLU A 165 -12.35 -3.36 27.84
N HIS A 166 -11.82 -4.35 28.56
CA HIS A 166 -10.38 -4.47 28.82
C HIS A 166 -9.59 -4.63 27.51
N LEU A 167 -10.07 -5.48 26.61
CA LEU A 167 -9.47 -5.70 25.30
C LEU A 167 -9.41 -4.41 24.47
N TRP A 168 -10.50 -3.65 24.44
CA TRP A 168 -10.56 -2.38 23.73
C TRP A 168 -9.61 -1.35 24.34
N HIS A 169 -9.66 -1.12 25.66
CA HIS A 169 -8.79 -0.16 26.34
C HIS A 169 -7.31 -0.51 26.21
N GLY A 170 -6.98 -1.80 26.23
CA GLY A 170 -5.60 -2.28 26.09
C GLY A 170 -4.98 -2.05 24.72
N LEU A 171 -5.79 -1.88 23.66
CA LEU A 171 -5.29 -1.78 22.27
C LEU A 171 -5.65 -0.49 21.54
N ALA A 172 -6.75 0.18 21.90
CA ALA A 172 -7.26 1.34 21.16
C ALA A 172 -6.24 2.48 21.03
N SER A 173 -5.44 2.72 22.07
CA SER A 173 -4.40 3.76 22.07
C SER A 173 -3.23 3.46 21.12
N PHE A 174 -3.03 2.20 20.72
CA PHE A 174 -1.98 1.78 19.79
C PHE A 174 -2.49 1.70 18.34
N LEU A 175 -3.77 1.41 18.17
CA LEU A 175 -4.47 1.32 16.88
C LEU A 175 -4.98 2.68 16.39
N CYS A 176 -4.06 3.63 16.21
CA CYS A 176 -4.33 4.97 15.69
C CYS A 176 -3.07 5.60 15.05
N ASP A 177 -3.20 6.75 14.38
CA ASP A 177 -2.02 7.49 13.88
C ASP A 177 -1.25 8.22 14.99
N ALA A 178 -0.16 8.91 14.63
CA ALA A 178 0.63 9.70 15.56
C ALA A 178 -0.16 10.84 16.26
N ALA A 179 -1.31 11.24 15.72
CA ALA A 179 -2.21 12.24 16.31
C ALA A 179 -3.36 11.62 17.12
N GLY A 180 -3.37 10.29 17.29
CA GLY A 180 -4.42 9.58 18.03
C GLY A 180 -5.68 9.28 17.22
N ASN A 181 -5.66 9.44 15.89
CA ASN A 181 -6.84 9.18 15.05
C ASN A 181 -6.94 7.69 14.65
N SER A 182 -7.92 6.98 15.19
CA SER A 182 -8.19 5.56 14.92
C SER A 182 -8.69 5.28 13.50
N HIS A 183 -9.32 6.25 12.82
CA HIS A 183 -9.72 6.11 11.41
C HIS A 183 -8.51 6.09 10.45
N ARG A 184 -7.30 6.25 10.97
CA ARG A 184 -6.07 6.20 10.16
C ARG A 184 -5.15 5.06 10.56
N ALA A 185 -5.60 4.18 11.45
CA ALA A 185 -4.92 2.92 11.70
C ALA A 185 -5.18 1.93 10.56
N GLU A 186 -4.25 0.99 10.35
CA GLU A 186 -4.46 -0.16 9.48
C GLU A 186 -5.61 -1.07 9.93
N VAL A 187 -5.84 -1.14 11.24
CA VAL A 187 -6.93 -1.88 11.89
C VAL A 187 -7.64 -0.94 12.84
N ASN A 188 -8.95 -0.84 12.69
CA ASN A 188 -9.80 -0.02 13.54
C ASN A 188 -10.75 -0.92 14.35
N ILE A 189 -10.78 -0.67 15.67
CA ILE A 189 -11.60 -1.39 16.65
C ILE A 189 -12.63 -0.49 17.34
N GLU A 190 -12.91 0.68 16.77
CA GLU A 190 -13.88 1.63 17.32
C GLU A 190 -15.28 1.00 17.43
N LYS A 191 -15.64 0.17 16.45
CA LYS A 191 -16.92 -0.55 16.39
C LYS A 191 -16.89 -1.90 17.13
N LEU A 192 -15.77 -2.27 17.77
CA LEU A 192 -15.63 -3.53 18.51
C LEU A 192 -16.37 -3.47 19.84
N TRP A 193 -15.87 -2.66 20.77
CA TRP A 193 -16.44 -2.45 22.11
C TRP A 193 -16.04 -1.10 22.72
N ASN A 194 -16.13 -0.01 21.95
CA ASN A 194 -15.81 1.33 22.45
C ASN A 194 -16.91 1.83 23.43
N PRO A 195 -16.59 2.05 24.72
CA PRO A 195 -17.58 2.46 25.72
C PRO A 195 -18.11 3.89 25.51
N PHE A 196 -17.38 4.73 24.76
CA PHE A 196 -17.72 6.15 24.58
C PHE A 196 -18.72 6.41 23.45
N LEU A 197 -19.03 5.41 22.63
CA LEU A 197 -19.91 5.55 21.45
C LEU A 197 -21.27 4.87 21.62
N GLY A 198 -21.63 4.49 22.86
CA GLY A 198 -22.89 3.81 23.15
C GLY A 198 -23.07 2.52 22.34
N SER A 199 -24.25 2.29 21.77
CA SER A 199 -24.53 1.09 20.97
C SER A 199 -23.71 1.02 19.68
N ARG A 200 -23.35 2.16 19.08
CA ARG A 200 -22.54 2.20 17.84
C ARG A 200 -21.13 1.69 18.04
N GLY A 201 -20.58 1.79 19.26
CA GLY A 201 -19.25 1.27 19.60
C GLY A 201 -19.21 -0.22 19.94
N LYS A 202 -20.36 -0.86 20.16
CA LYS A 202 -20.48 -2.23 20.67
C LYS A 202 -21.08 -3.17 19.61
N GLN A 203 -20.53 -3.12 18.41
CA GLN A 203 -21.02 -3.92 17.28
C GLN A 203 -20.24 -5.22 17.09
N GLY A 204 -19.15 -5.44 17.84
CA GLY A 204 -18.29 -6.61 17.67
C GLY A 204 -17.50 -6.60 16.35
N LEU A 205 -17.31 -5.42 15.74
CA LEU A 205 -16.71 -5.29 14.41
C LEU A 205 -15.24 -4.86 14.48
N VAL A 206 -14.43 -5.43 13.61
CA VAL A 206 -13.04 -5.00 13.34
C VAL A 206 -12.92 -4.65 11.87
N GLU A 207 -12.41 -3.44 11.60
CA GLU A 207 -12.33 -2.87 10.25
C GLU A 207 -10.87 -2.82 9.79
N PHE A 208 -10.60 -3.46 8.66
CA PHE A 208 -9.30 -3.46 7.98
C PHE A 208 -9.27 -2.32 6.98
N ARG A 209 -8.34 -1.38 7.20
CA ARG A 209 -8.30 -0.09 6.52
C ARG A 209 -7.09 0.09 5.61
N ALA A 210 -6.08 -0.78 5.71
CA ALA A 210 -4.91 -0.81 4.83
C ALA A 210 -5.22 -1.35 3.42
N LEU A 211 -6.38 -0.99 2.88
CA LEU A 211 -6.92 -1.48 1.62
C LEU A 211 -7.39 -0.28 0.79
N ARG A 212 -6.75 -0.04 -0.36
CA ARG A 212 -7.31 0.85 -1.39
C ARG A 212 -8.57 0.25 -1.96
N MET A 213 -9.37 1.05 -2.67
CA MET A 213 -10.43 0.50 -3.49
C MET A 213 -9.83 -0.48 -4.52
N GLN A 214 -10.29 -1.73 -4.52
CA GLN A 214 -9.75 -2.73 -5.43
C GLN A 214 -10.25 -2.49 -6.84
N HIS A 215 -9.46 -2.86 -7.85
CA HIS A 215 -9.82 -2.54 -9.23
C HIS A 215 -10.91 -3.46 -9.80
N SER A 216 -11.20 -4.57 -9.13
CA SER A 216 -12.28 -5.48 -9.50
C SER A 216 -12.99 -6.06 -8.27
N PRO A 217 -14.28 -6.40 -8.40
CA PRO A 217 -15.02 -7.04 -7.31
C PRO A 217 -14.45 -8.42 -6.95
N GLU A 218 -13.86 -9.14 -7.91
CA GLU A 218 -13.17 -10.42 -7.66
C GLU A 218 -11.96 -10.25 -6.75
N ARG A 219 -11.17 -9.19 -6.97
CA ARG A 219 -10.00 -8.92 -6.12
C ARG A 219 -10.41 -8.47 -4.72
N ALA A 220 -11.45 -7.63 -4.61
CA ALA A 220 -12.03 -7.28 -3.31
C ALA A 220 -12.52 -8.52 -2.55
N THR A 221 -13.20 -9.43 -3.24
CA THR A 221 -13.67 -10.70 -2.66
C THR A 221 -12.51 -11.60 -2.26
N ALA A 222 -11.45 -11.67 -3.06
CA ALA A 222 -10.27 -12.48 -2.73
C ALA A 222 -9.61 -12.00 -1.42
N LEU A 223 -9.54 -10.67 -1.20
CA LEU A 223 -9.07 -10.09 0.06
C LEU A 223 -10.02 -10.40 1.22
N ALA A 224 -11.33 -10.33 1.02
CA ALA A 224 -12.29 -10.74 2.05
C ALA A 224 -12.12 -12.21 2.45
N CYS A 225 -11.85 -13.10 1.48
CA CYS A 225 -11.54 -14.51 1.74
C CYS A 225 -10.23 -14.67 2.52
N LEU A 226 -9.17 -13.96 2.14
CA LEU A 226 -7.89 -13.95 2.85
C LEU A 226 -8.06 -13.53 4.31
N LEU A 227 -8.73 -12.40 4.56
CA LEU A 227 -8.95 -11.88 5.91
C LEU A 227 -9.82 -12.82 6.75
N ARG A 228 -10.85 -13.43 6.15
CA ARG A 228 -11.69 -14.43 6.83
C ARG A 228 -10.91 -15.69 7.19
N ALA A 229 -10.04 -16.18 6.28
CA ALA A 229 -9.16 -17.32 6.55
C ALA A 229 -8.14 -16.99 7.65
N LEU A 230 -7.56 -15.78 7.65
CA LEU A 230 -6.67 -15.31 8.71
C LEU A 230 -7.36 -15.23 10.07
N VAL A 231 -8.57 -14.71 10.13
CA VAL A 231 -9.36 -14.68 11.36
C VAL A 231 -9.61 -16.09 11.89
N ALA A 232 -10.02 -17.02 11.03
CA ALA A 232 -10.22 -18.42 11.41
C ALA A 232 -8.91 -19.08 11.89
N PHE A 233 -7.81 -18.86 11.15
CA PHE A 233 -6.49 -19.36 11.49
C PHE A 233 -6.07 -18.88 12.89
N LEU A 234 -6.10 -17.57 13.14
CA LEU A 234 -5.63 -16.97 14.39
C LEU A 234 -6.54 -17.27 15.59
N ALA A 235 -7.84 -17.49 15.35
CA ALA A 235 -8.79 -17.88 16.39
C ALA A 235 -8.49 -19.29 16.93
N CYS A 236 -8.04 -20.20 16.07
CA CYS A 236 -7.75 -21.60 16.42
C CYS A 236 -6.30 -21.85 16.86
N ARG A 237 -5.42 -20.84 16.82
CA ARG A 237 -4.05 -20.99 17.32
C ARG A 237 -4.02 -21.05 18.84
N ASP A 238 -2.98 -21.66 19.38
CA ASP A 238 -2.73 -21.66 20.83
C ASP A 238 -1.52 -20.80 21.20
N ASP A 239 -0.57 -20.62 20.29
CA ASP A 239 0.65 -19.87 20.53
C ASP A 239 0.49 -18.36 20.32
N ALA A 240 1.26 -17.58 21.08
CA ALA A 240 1.43 -16.15 20.90
C ALA A 240 2.72 -15.89 20.11
N LEU A 241 2.60 -15.20 18.98
CA LEU A 241 3.75 -14.80 18.18
C LEU A 241 4.41 -13.56 18.79
N PRO A 242 5.73 -13.52 19.00
CA PRO A 242 6.39 -12.29 19.44
C PRO A 242 6.26 -11.21 18.36
N LEU A 243 6.18 -9.94 18.79
CA LEU A 243 6.34 -8.82 17.87
C LEU A 243 7.76 -8.84 17.30
N LEU A 244 7.90 -8.39 16.05
CA LEU A 244 9.18 -8.16 15.39
C LEU A 244 9.44 -6.66 15.36
N ASP A 245 10.57 -6.25 15.92
CA ASP A 245 11.13 -4.94 15.68
C ASP A 245 11.84 -4.97 14.32
N TRP A 246 11.16 -4.44 13.32
CA TRP A 246 11.71 -4.33 11.96
C TRP A 246 12.73 -3.20 11.83
N GLY A 247 12.80 -2.27 12.78
CA GLY A 247 13.60 -1.06 12.68
C GLY A 247 13.47 -0.37 11.31
N ARG A 248 14.61 -0.03 10.70
CA ARG A 248 14.64 0.57 9.35
C ARG A 248 14.28 -0.41 8.24
N GLU A 249 14.44 -1.72 8.44
CA GLU A 249 14.13 -2.70 7.40
C GLU A 249 12.66 -2.66 6.98
N LEU A 250 11.75 -2.21 7.87
CA LEU A 250 10.33 -2.04 7.51
C LEU A 250 10.15 -1.17 6.26
N HIS A 251 10.84 -0.02 6.21
CA HIS A 251 10.73 0.94 5.10
C HIS A 251 11.84 0.81 4.06
N ASP A 252 12.85 -0.03 4.31
CA ASP A 252 13.92 -0.32 3.36
C ASP A 252 13.58 -1.56 2.51
N ARG A 253 13.30 -2.69 3.17
CA ARG A 253 13.00 -3.98 2.55
C ARG A 253 11.59 -4.05 2.00
N PHE A 254 10.58 -3.76 2.83
CA PHE A 254 9.17 -3.90 2.44
C PHE A 254 8.64 -2.72 1.63
N ALA A 255 9.51 -1.77 1.27
CA ALA A 255 9.22 -0.86 0.17
C ALA A 255 9.21 -1.57 -1.19
N LEU A 256 10.00 -2.63 -1.32
CA LEU A 256 10.23 -3.34 -2.57
C LEU A 256 9.13 -4.42 -2.79
N PRO A 257 8.37 -4.38 -3.90
CA PRO A 257 7.31 -5.34 -4.20
C PRO A 257 7.71 -6.80 -4.04
N PHE A 258 8.96 -7.15 -4.37
CA PHE A 258 9.48 -8.52 -4.28
C PHE A 258 9.33 -9.09 -2.87
N TYR A 259 9.74 -8.34 -1.83
CA TYR A 259 9.66 -8.84 -0.46
C TYR A 259 8.24 -8.85 0.08
N LEU A 260 7.36 -7.98 -0.41
CA LEU A 260 5.93 -8.05 -0.11
C LEU A 260 5.29 -9.30 -0.75
N GLU A 261 5.69 -9.66 -1.97
CA GLU A 261 5.25 -10.88 -2.63
C GLU A 261 5.72 -12.12 -1.87
N GLN A 262 6.99 -12.18 -1.44
CA GLN A 262 7.51 -13.31 -0.65
C GLN A 262 6.82 -13.42 0.72
N ASP A 263 6.60 -12.30 1.39
CA ASP A 263 5.89 -12.28 2.67
C ASP A 263 4.42 -12.70 2.52
N MET A 264 3.75 -12.32 1.43
CA MET A 264 2.41 -12.81 1.10
C MET A 264 2.40 -14.32 0.85
N GLU A 265 3.40 -14.88 0.15
CA GLU A 265 3.50 -16.35 0.01
C GLU A 265 3.74 -17.04 1.35
N ALA A 266 4.47 -16.43 2.29
CA ALA A 266 4.61 -16.96 3.65
C ALA A 266 3.26 -16.99 4.40
N VAL A 267 2.44 -15.93 4.24
CA VAL A 267 1.08 -15.89 4.79
C VAL A 267 0.20 -17.00 4.19
N LEU A 268 0.20 -17.14 2.87
CA LEU A 268 -0.57 -18.19 2.19
C LEU A 268 -0.10 -19.60 2.59
N GLY A 269 1.22 -19.80 2.71
CA GLY A 269 1.80 -21.05 3.17
C GLY A 269 1.43 -21.39 4.62
N ALA A 270 1.35 -20.39 5.51
CA ALA A 270 0.88 -20.59 6.88
C ALA A 270 -0.60 -21.01 6.94
N LEU A 271 -1.45 -20.39 6.11
CA LEU A 271 -2.86 -20.79 5.98
C LEU A 271 -3.00 -22.21 5.43
N ALA A 272 -2.26 -22.55 4.37
CA ALA A 272 -2.28 -23.88 3.78
C ALA A 272 -1.82 -24.96 4.78
N SER A 273 -0.74 -24.68 5.53
CA SER A 273 -0.23 -25.58 6.57
C SER A 273 -1.23 -25.82 7.72
N ALA A 274 -2.17 -24.90 7.91
CA ALA A 274 -3.25 -25.03 8.89
C ALA A 274 -4.54 -25.66 8.30
N GLY A 275 -4.51 -26.13 7.05
CA GLY A 275 -5.69 -26.66 6.36
C GLY A 275 -6.72 -25.59 5.95
N LEU A 276 -6.31 -24.33 5.91
CA LEU A 276 -7.12 -23.17 5.49
C LEU A 276 -6.62 -22.62 4.14
N GLU A 277 -6.14 -23.51 3.28
CA GLU A 277 -5.67 -23.17 1.94
C GLU A 277 -6.78 -22.45 1.14
N LEU A 278 -6.39 -21.39 0.45
CA LEU A 278 -7.26 -20.68 -0.48
C LEU A 278 -7.12 -21.30 -1.86
N ASP A 279 -8.25 -21.44 -2.57
CA ASP A 279 -8.27 -21.94 -3.94
C ASP A 279 -7.35 -21.12 -4.87
N GLU A 280 -6.74 -21.76 -5.87
CA GLU A 280 -5.81 -21.10 -6.79
C GLU A 280 -6.45 -19.93 -7.53
N ALA A 281 -7.77 -19.97 -7.81
CA ALA A 281 -8.47 -18.84 -8.40
C ALA A 281 -8.50 -17.61 -7.49
N ILE A 282 -8.44 -17.79 -6.16
CA ILE A 282 -8.39 -16.72 -5.17
C ILE A 282 -6.95 -16.21 -5.04
N THR A 283 -5.97 -17.11 -4.85
CA THR A 283 -4.56 -16.73 -4.69
C THR A 283 -4.03 -16.04 -5.95
N ALA A 284 -4.41 -16.50 -7.15
CA ALA A 284 -4.08 -15.83 -8.41
C ALA A 284 -4.56 -14.37 -8.44
N ARG A 285 -5.73 -14.06 -7.87
CA ARG A 285 -6.25 -12.67 -7.78
C ARG A 285 -5.48 -11.84 -6.77
N LEU A 286 -5.07 -12.43 -5.65
CA LEU A 286 -4.22 -11.77 -4.64
C LEU A 286 -2.84 -11.41 -5.21
N ARG A 287 -2.29 -12.28 -6.07
CA ARG A 287 -0.98 -12.11 -6.71
C ARG A 287 -0.93 -11.08 -7.84
N LEU A 288 -2.07 -10.58 -8.33
CA LEU A 288 -2.09 -9.60 -9.42
C LEU A 288 -1.44 -8.28 -8.98
N ASP A 289 -0.42 -7.82 -9.70
CA ASP A 289 0.29 -6.57 -9.40
C ASP A 289 0.74 -5.82 -10.67
N GLU A 290 -0.15 -5.79 -11.66
CA GLU A 290 0.13 -5.23 -13.00
C GLU A 290 0.42 -3.72 -13.01
N PHE A 291 -0.10 -2.97 -12.03
CA PHE A 291 0.05 -1.50 -12.00
C PHE A 291 1.41 -1.05 -11.47
N ARG A 292 2.13 -1.91 -10.72
CA ARG A 292 3.50 -1.62 -10.32
C ARG A 292 4.49 -1.90 -11.44
N HIS A 293 4.15 -2.75 -12.41
CA HIS A 293 5.02 -2.97 -13.56
C HIS A 293 5.09 -1.73 -14.46
N LEU A 294 6.29 -1.19 -14.65
CA LEU A 294 6.54 -0.05 -15.52
C LEU A 294 6.93 -0.49 -16.93
N GLY A 295 7.72 -1.56 -17.04
CA GLY A 295 8.09 -2.19 -18.29
C GLY A 295 9.39 -2.99 -18.17
N ASN A 296 9.92 -3.42 -19.32
CA ASN A 296 11.09 -4.28 -19.42
C ASN A 296 12.16 -3.66 -20.32
N ALA A 297 13.42 -3.90 -19.98
CA ALA A 297 14.56 -3.70 -20.86
C ALA A 297 15.18 -5.05 -21.23
N GLU A 298 15.23 -5.32 -22.53
CA GLU A 298 15.71 -6.58 -23.07
C GLU A 298 17.23 -6.57 -23.25
N LEU A 299 17.89 -7.62 -22.74
CA LEU A 299 19.34 -7.75 -22.72
C LEU A 299 19.73 -9.15 -23.25
N PRO A 300 20.98 -9.33 -23.73
CA PRO A 300 21.47 -10.66 -24.06
C PRO A 300 21.41 -11.62 -22.86
N GLY A 301 20.63 -12.69 -22.97
CA GLY A 301 20.51 -13.76 -21.96
C GLY A 301 19.64 -13.42 -20.74
N CYS A 302 19.11 -12.20 -20.63
CA CYS A 302 18.33 -11.77 -19.47
C CYS A 302 17.35 -10.64 -19.79
N VAL A 303 16.47 -10.34 -18.84
CA VAL A 303 15.54 -9.21 -18.90
C VAL A 303 15.69 -8.42 -17.60
N LEU A 304 15.73 -7.09 -17.72
CA LEU A 304 15.63 -6.18 -16.59
C LEU A 304 14.18 -5.68 -16.50
N GLU A 305 13.46 -6.14 -15.50
CA GLU A 305 12.13 -5.61 -15.18
C GLU A 305 12.26 -4.37 -14.30
N ILE A 306 11.47 -3.34 -14.60
CA ILE A 306 11.40 -2.12 -13.82
C ILE A 306 10.00 -2.00 -13.23
N ARG A 307 9.94 -1.90 -11.90
CA ARG A 307 8.69 -1.84 -11.14
C ARG A 307 8.69 -0.60 -10.26
N ARG A 308 7.53 0.02 -10.08
CA ARG A 308 7.28 1.03 -9.06
C ARG A 308 7.30 0.35 -7.70
N ALA A 309 8.19 0.80 -6.83
CA ALA A 309 8.22 0.42 -5.43
C ALA A 309 7.42 1.41 -4.58
N LEU A 310 7.16 1.04 -3.34
CA LEU A 310 6.46 1.89 -2.39
C LEU A 310 7.36 3.02 -1.92
N GLU A 311 6.73 4.15 -1.60
CA GLU A 311 7.40 5.27 -0.96
C GLU A 311 6.58 5.73 0.25
N PHE A 312 7.29 6.09 1.32
CA PHE A 312 6.69 6.49 2.59
C PHE A 312 6.84 8.01 2.70
N TRP A 313 5.94 8.73 2.02
CA TRP A 313 6.01 10.19 1.94
C TRP A 313 5.83 10.83 3.31
N PRO A 314 6.76 11.67 3.77
CA PRO A 314 6.65 12.31 5.07
C PRO A 314 5.58 13.41 5.04
N LEU A 315 4.88 13.55 6.17
CA LEU A 315 4.07 14.73 6.45
C LEU A 315 4.97 15.95 6.57
N LEU A 316 4.55 17.06 5.96
CA LEU A 316 5.18 18.36 6.17
C LEU A 316 4.66 18.98 7.46
N GLY A 317 5.58 19.48 8.30
CA GLY A 317 5.24 20.22 9.51
C GLY A 317 4.42 21.48 9.20
N ASP A 318 3.51 21.84 10.11
CA ASP A 318 2.65 23.03 10.07
C ASP A 318 1.71 23.19 8.87
N ALA A 319 1.69 22.26 7.91
CA ALA A 319 0.87 22.36 6.70
C ALA A 319 -0.66 22.34 6.95
N ALA A 320 -1.09 21.83 8.11
CA ALA A 320 -2.48 21.85 8.56
C ALA A 320 -2.71 22.86 9.69
N SER A 321 -1.75 23.76 9.95
CA SER A 321 -1.92 24.76 10.99
C SER A 321 -2.96 25.81 10.54
N PRO A 322 -3.79 26.31 11.48
CA PRO A 322 -4.73 27.39 11.17
C PRO A 322 -4.03 28.65 10.60
N GLU A 323 -2.77 28.88 10.98
CA GLU A 323 -1.94 30.00 10.55
C GLU A 323 -1.55 29.92 9.06
N GLN A 324 -1.45 28.70 8.52
CA GLN A 324 -1.22 28.45 7.09
C GLN A 324 -2.53 28.31 6.29
N GLY A 325 -3.70 28.46 6.94
CA GLY A 325 -5.01 28.46 6.29
C GLY A 325 -5.42 27.12 5.66
N GLY A 326 -4.70 26.03 5.98
CA GLY A 326 -4.92 24.70 5.40
C GLY A 326 -5.81 23.81 6.28
N SER A 327 -6.84 23.19 5.68
CA SER A 327 -7.60 22.10 6.31
C SER A 327 -7.06 20.71 5.95
N SER A 328 -6.12 20.64 5.00
CA SER A 328 -5.52 19.41 4.48
C SER A 328 -4.09 19.22 4.97
N ARG A 329 -3.72 17.98 5.33
CA ARG A 329 -2.33 17.63 5.61
C ARG A 329 -1.54 17.53 4.31
N LEU A 330 -0.44 18.28 4.20
CA LEU A 330 0.46 18.21 3.05
C LEU A 330 1.56 17.17 3.27
N VAL A 331 1.92 16.48 2.20
CA VAL A 331 2.94 15.44 2.18
C VAL A 331 3.98 15.78 1.13
N ASP A 332 5.23 15.39 1.36
CA ASP A 332 6.26 15.50 0.32
C ASP A 332 6.21 14.28 -0.62
N ALA A 333 5.35 14.36 -1.63
CA ALA A 333 5.22 13.34 -2.67
C ALA A 333 6.30 13.43 -3.77
N SER A 334 7.35 14.25 -3.59
CA SER A 334 8.36 14.47 -4.63
C SER A 334 9.38 13.34 -4.80
N THR A 335 9.43 12.41 -3.86
CA THR A 335 10.31 11.24 -3.93
C THR A 335 9.58 10.05 -4.55
N ALA A 336 10.27 9.30 -5.40
CA ALA A 336 9.79 8.04 -5.96
C ALA A 336 10.79 6.92 -5.66
N ARG A 337 10.29 5.68 -5.72
CA ARG A 337 11.10 4.48 -5.56
C ARG A 337 10.85 3.48 -6.69
N LEU A 338 11.92 2.83 -7.14
CA LEU A 338 11.90 1.74 -8.09
C LEU A 338 12.39 0.46 -7.42
N GLU A 339 11.88 -0.65 -7.90
CA GLU A 339 12.50 -1.95 -7.79
C GLU A 339 12.92 -2.39 -9.19
N ILE A 340 14.17 -2.84 -9.31
CA ILE A 340 14.68 -3.46 -10.53
C ILE A 340 14.90 -4.96 -10.27
N ARG A 341 14.45 -5.80 -11.20
CA ARG A 341 14.66 -7.25 -11.17
C ARG A 341 15.41 -7.68 -12.42
N LEU A 342 16.54 -8.35 -12.25
CA LEU A 342 17.26 -8.99 -13.35
C LEU A 342 16.91 -10.48 -13.36
N ARG A 343 16.28 -10.95 -14.43
CA ARG A 343 15.90 -12.35 -14.58
C ARG A 343 16.59 -13.01 -15.78
N PRO A 344 16.94 -14.30 -15.70
CA PRO A 344 17.41 -15.05 -16.86
C PRO A 344 16.30 -15.17 -17.90
N ARG A 345 16.68 -15.10 -19.18
CA ARG A 345 15.81 -15.50 -20.30
C ARG A 345 16.27 -16.86 -20.80
N PRO A 346 15.37 -17.86 -20.92
CA PRO A 346 15.73 -19.15 -21.51
C PRO A 346 16.25 -18.95 -22.94
N GLY A 347 17.45 -19.45 -23.24
CA GLY A 347 18.05 -19.34 -24.57
C GLY A 347 19.59 -19.28 -24.54
N ALA A 348 20.18 -19.13 -25.73
CA ALA A 348 21.62 -18.88 -25.85
C ALA A 348 21.91 -17.41 -25.52
N GLY A 349 22.79 -17.18 -24.55
CA GLY A 349 23.19 -15.85 -24.11
C GLY A 349 24.34 -15.93 -23.11
N PRO A 350 24.95 -14.79 -22.76
CA PRO A 350 25.95 -14.72 -21.70
C PRO A 350 25.32 -15.10 -20.34
N ASP A 351 26.16 -15.47 -19.38
CA ASP A 351 25.70 -15.79 -18.03
C ASP A 351 25.03 -14.56 -17.38
N TRP A 352 23.71 -14.67 -17.17
CA TRP A 352 22.93 -13.59 -16.58
C TRP A 352 23.47 -13.14 -15.21
N GLN A 353 24.14 -14.04 -14.48
CA GLN A 353 24.71 -13.74 -13.16
C GLN A 353 25.93 -12.81 -13.21
N ALA A 354 26.61 -12.68 -14.35
CA ALA A 354 27.80 -11.84 -14.48
C ALA A 354 27.49 -10.39 -14.90
N TRP A 355 26.23 -10.06 -15.18
CA TRP A 355 25.80 -8.69 -15.43
C TRP A 355 26.00 -7.79 -14.20
N ARG A 356 26.55 -6.60 -14.46
CA ARG A 356 26.73 -5.50 -13.50
C ARG A 356 25.82 -4.35 -13.87
N ILE A 357 25.10 -3.80 -12.90
CA ILE A 357 24.23 -2.63 -13.05
C ILE A 357 24.83 -1.49 -12.22
N ALA A 358 24.95 -0.31 -12.81
CA ALA A 358 25.47 0.87 -12.15
C ALA A 358 24.63 2.12 -12.46
N THR A 359 24.59 3.05 -11.52
CA THR A 359 24.01 4.39 -11.69
C THR A 359 24.82 5.39 -10.87
N CYS A 360 24.96 6.62 -11.33
CA CYS A 360 25.73 7.66 -10.63
C CYS A 360 27.15 7.22 -10.20
N ALA A 361 27.84 6.46 -11.06
CA ALA A 361 29.14 5.85 -10.79
C ALA A 361 29.17 4.87 -9.59
N VAL A 362 28.02 4.40 -9.12
CA VAL A 362 27.90 3.38 -8.06
C VAL A 362 27.43 2.07 -8.70
N ALA A 363 28.20 1.00 -8.49
CA ALA A 363 27.75 -0.35 -8.80
C ALA A 363 26.65 -0.75 -7.80
N LEU A 364 25.51 -1.21 -8.30
CA LEU A 364 24.40 -1.64 -7.47
C LEU A 364 24.68 -3.04 -6.92
N PRO A 365 24.67 -3.25 -5.59
CA PRO A 365 24.84 -4.57 -4.99
C PRO A 365 23.55 -5.39 -5.12
N MET A 366 23.27 -5.80 -6.36
CA MET A 366 22.10 -6.58 -6.74
C MET A 366 22.01 -7.86 -5.91
N ARG A 367 20.89 -8.06 -5.19
CA ARG A 367 20.72 -9.18 -4.27
C ARG A 367 20.24 -10.43 -5.01
N PRO A 368 20.94 -11.57 -4.92
CA PRO A 368 20.41 -12.83 -5.45
C PRO A 368 19.24 -13.29 -4.59
N GLU A 369 18.11 -13.56 -5.23
CA GLU A 369 16.87 -13.99 -4.58
C GLU A 369 16.21 -15.09 -5.43
N ARG A 370 15.09 -15.65 -4.94
CA ARG A 370 14.28 -16.63 -5.66
C ARG A 370 12.81 -16.43 -5.37
N ASP A 371 11.98 -16.57 -6.40
CA ASP A 371 10.53 -16.65 -6.29
C ASP A 371 9.97 -17.85 -7.04
N ARG A 372 8.65 -17.86 -7.27
CA ARG A 372 7.91 -18.90 -7.99
C ARG A 372 8.32 -19.04 -9.46
N GLU A 373 8.86 -18.00 -10.09
CA GLU A 373 9.30 -18.01 -11.49
C GLU A 373 10.78 -18.44 -11.62
N GLY A 374 11.54 -18.38 -10.54
CA GLY A 374 12.91 -18.90 -10.46
C GLY A 374 13.87 -17.94 -9.79
N GLU A 375 15.14 -18.05 -10.16
CA GLU A 375 16.21 -17.18 -9.66
C GLU A 375 16.16 -15.81 -10.33
N LEU A 376 16.50 -14.78 -9.57
CA LEU A 376 16.59 -13.41 -10.03
C LEU A 376 17.59 -12.64 -9.17
N LYS A 377 17.92 -11.43 -9.59
CA LYS A 377 18.51 -10.43 -8.69
C LYS A 377 17.59 -9.23 -8.52
N VAL A 378 17.51 -8.69 -7.31
CA VAL A 378 16.65 -7.54 -6.99
C VAL A 378 17.42 -6.42 -6.30
N PHE A 379 17.09 -5.17 -6.62
CA PHE A 379 17.57 -4.00 -5.89
C PHE A 379 16.64 -2.80 -6.06
N GLY A 380 16.69 -1.85 -5.13
CA GLY A 380 15.88 -0.64 -5.15
C GLY A 380 16.66 0.61 -5.54
N LEU A 381 15.95 1.62 -6.05
CA LEU A 381 16.45 2.98 -6.23
C LEU A 381 15.45 3.96 -5.65
N ARG A 382 15.92 4.98 -4.93
CA ARG A 382 15.09 6.08 -4.42
C ARG A 382 15.62 7.38 -4.99
N TYR A 383 14.74 8.24 -5.52
CA TYR A 383 15.16 9.44 -6.24
C TYR A 383 14.08 10.53 -6.15
N ARG A 384 14.48 11.78 -6.35
CA ARG A 384 13.52 12.89 -6.48
C ARG A 384 12.97 12.94 -7.90
N SER A 385 11.66 12.75 -8.06
CA SER A 385 10.98 12.68 -9.36
C SER A 385 10.53 14.04 -9.91
N PHE A 386 10.31 15.03 -9.03
CA PHE A 386 10.02 16.42 -9.39
C PHE A 386 10.40 17.36 -8.24
N VAL A 387 10.41 18.67 -8.48
CA VAL A 387 10.60 19.68 -7.42
C VAL A 387 9.23 20.25 -7.06
N PRO A 388 8.72 20.04 -5.84
CA PRO A 388 7.43 20.57 -5.41
C PRO A 388 7.55 22.07 -5.08
N GLY A 389 6.45 22.82 -5.22
CA GLY A 389 6.41 24.22 -4.77
C GLY A 389 6.57 24.37 -3.24
N TRP A 390 6.04 23.39 -2.49
CA TRP A 390 6.24 23.23 -1.05
C TRP A 390 6.58 21.77 -0.75
N GLY A 391 7.73 21.54 -0.11
CA GLY A 391 8.24 20.20 0.20
C GLY A 391 9.52 20.26 1.01
N LEU A 392 10.06 19.09 1.33
CA LEU A 392 11.37 18.99 1.97
C LEU A 392 12.48 19.27 0.96
N HIS A 393 13.67 19.56 1.50
CA HIS A 393 14.92 19.67 0.74
C HIS A 393 14.85 20.64 -0.46
N PRO A 394 14.59 21.95 -0.26
CA PRO A 394 14.47 22.91 -1.36
C PRO A 394 15.73 23.04 -2.24
N GLY A 395 16.91 22.62 -1.73
CA GLY A 395 18.17 22.63 -2.49
C GLY A 395 18.37 21.42 -3.41
N LEU A 396 17.50 20.40 -3.39
CA LEU A 396 17.66 19.19 -4.18
C LEU A 396 16.89 19.28 -5.50
N GLY A 397 17.57 19.15 -6.63
CA GLY A 397 16.95 19.13 -7.96
C GLY A 397 16.15 17.85 -8.25
N SER A 398 15.45 17.83 -9.40
CA SER A 398 14.88 16.57 -9.92
C SER A 398 16.01 15.67 -10.41
N GLN A 399 15.93 14.37 -10.12
CA GLN A 399 16.93 13.36 -10.44
C GLN A 399 16.46 12.46 -11.58
N THR A 400 15.81 13.09 -12.54
CA THR A 400 15.13 12.44 -13.66
C THR A 400 15.73 12.94 -14.97
N PRO A 401 15.93 12.08 -15.97
CA PRO A 401 15.61 10.65 -15.96
C PRO A 401 16.60 9.81 -15.14
N VAL A 402 16.14 8.67 -14.63
CA VAL A 402 17.01 7.69 -13.94
C VAL A 402 17.75 6.88 -15.00
N ARG A 403 19.07 6.79 -14.90
CA ARG A 403 19.93 6.10 -15.88
C ARG A 403 20.64 4.91 -15.24
N LEU A 404 20.47 3.73 -15.83
CA LEU A 404 21.13 2.49 -15.42
C LEU A 404 22.08 2.06 -16.54
N ARG A 405 23.37 1.99 -16.23
CA ARG A 405 24.37 1.39 -17.12
C ARG A 405 24.53 -0.08 -16.76
N LEU A 406 24.31 -0.96 -17.73
CA LEU A 406 24.46 -2.40 -17.61
C LEU A 406 25.64 -2.85 -18.46
N SER A 407 26.48 -3.70 -17.88
CA SER A 407 27.67 -4.26 -18.57
C SER A 407 27.84 -5.72 -18.22
N HIS A 408 28.39 -6.47 -19.16
CA HIS A 408 28.70 -7.89 -19.01
C HIS A 408 30.15 -8.13 -19.40
N PRO A 409 30.94 -8.93 -18.65
CA PRO A 409 32.37 -9.13 -18.94
C PRO A 409 32.64 -9.73 -20.33
N ASP A 410 31.75 -10.58 -20.83
CA ASP A 410 31.90 -11.23 -22.14
C ASP A 410 31.38 -10.38 -23.32
N LEU A 411 30.89 -9.16 -23.07
CA LEU A 411 30.38 -8.25 -24.10
C LEU A 411 31.27 -7.01 -24.19
N ALA A 412 31.56 -6.57 -25.41
CA ALA A 412 32.32 -5.33 -25.67
C ALA A 412 31.48 -4.05 -25.44
N GLU A 413 30.18 -4.22 -25.30
CA GLU A 413 29.20 -3.15 -25.31
C GLU A 413 28.52 -3.05 -23.94
N ALA A 414 28.15 -1.83 -23.58
CA ALA A 414 27.27 -1.56 -22.46
C ALA A 414 25.86 -1.21 -22.96
N TYR A 415 24.89 -1.37 -22.08
CA TYR A 415 23.50 -1.00 -22.31
C TYR A 415 23.12 0.11 -21.34
N LEU A 416 22.62 1.23 -21.85
CA LEU A 416 22.09 2.32 -21.07
C LEU A 416 20.56 2.22 -21.07
N VAL A 417 20.00 1.81 -19.94
CA VAL A 417 18.55 1.78 -19.70
C VAL A 417 18.17 3.07 -19.00
N THR A 418 17.29 3.86 -19.62
CA THR A 418 16.85 5.15 -19.09
C THR A 418 15.36 5.11 -18.78
N LEU A 419 14.99 5.42 -17.54
CA LEU A 419 13.61 5.63 -17.12
C LEU A 419 13.29 7.12 -17.08
N HIS A 420 12.33 7.53 -17.89
CA HIS A 420 11.81 8.89 -17.95
C HIS A 420 10.55 9.03 -17.10
N GLU A 421 10.30 10.20 -16.51
CA GLU A 421 9.00 10.46 -15.86
C GLU A 421 7.89 10.76 -16.86
N TRP A 422 8.29 11.36 -17.98
CA TRP A 422 7.48 11.81 -19.10
C TRP A 422 8.00 11.20 -20.41
N ARG A 423 7.57 11.74 -21.56
CA ARG A 423 8.00 11.24 -22.86
C ARG A 423 9.53 11.32 -23.02
N PRO A 424 10.19 10.28 -23.54
CA PRO A 424 11.63 10.33 -23.82
C PRO A 424 12.04 11.47 -24.76
N ALA A 425 11.17 11.82 -25.72
CA ALA A 425 11.38 12.94 -26.64
C ALA A 425 11.16 14.33 -26.00
N GLY A 426 10.80 14.40 -24.71
CA GLY A 426 10.42 15.61 -24.00
C GLY A 426 8.93 15.94 -24.09
N GLY A 427 8.45 16.70 -23.10
CA GLY A 427 7.06 17.14 -23.01
C GLY A 427 6.09 16.15 -22.35
N GLY A 428 4.87 16.61 -22.09
CA GLY A 428 3.80 15.81 -21.50
C GLY A 428 3.01 14.99 -22.54
N TYR A 429 2.20 14.05 -22.05
CA TYR A 429 1.25 13.33 -22.90
C TYR A 429 -0.02 14.16 -23.14
N PRO A 430 -0.69 14.01 -24.30
CA PRO A 430 -1.97 14.66 -24.54
C PRO A 430 -3.05 14.01 -23.68
N GLY A 431 -3.67 14.81 -22.80
CA GLY A 431 -4.80 14.37 -21.98
C GLY A 431 -4.49 13.19 -21.04
N LEU A 432 -5.53 12.74 -20.33
CA LEU A 432 -5.47 11.49 -19.58
C LEU A 432 -5.51 10.30 -20.54
N PRO A 433 -4.99 9.12 -20.16
CA PRO A 433 -5.18 7.91 -20.94
C PRO A 433 -6.66 7.51 -20.98
N ASP A 434 -7.12 7.03 -22.13
CA ASP A 434 -8.50 6.57 -22.36
C ASP A 434 -8.77 5.19 -21.76
N SER A 435 -7.72 4.42 -21.45
CA SER A 435 -7.83 3.07 -20.88
C SER A 435 -6.61 2.67 -20.05
N LEU A 436 -6.76 1.59 -19.26
CA LEU A 436 -5.64 0.96 -18.56
C LEU A 436 -4.56 0.43 -19.51
N ALA A 437 -4.96 -0.03 -20.70
CA ALA A 437 -4.03 -0.49 -21.74
C ALA A 437 -3.19 0.67 -22.30
N GLU A 438 -3.83 1.82 -22.60
CA GLU A 438 -3.09 3.02 -23.00
C GLU A 438 -2.18 3.51 -21.88
N ALA A 439 -2.65 3.52 -20.63
CA ALA A 439 -1.83 3.87 -19.48
C ALA A 439 -0.60 2.96 -19.36
N ALA A 440 -0.75 1.64 -19.58
CA ALA A 440 0.37 0.70 -19.60
C ALA A 440 1.35 0.98 -20.74
N ASN A 441 0.86 1.29 -21.95
CA ASN A 441 1.69 1.68 -23.08
C ASN A 441 2.50 2.95 -22.79
N ARG A 442 1.86 3.98 -22.21
CA ARG A 442 2.54 5.20 -21.78
C ARG A 442 3.62 4.89 -20.73
N ARG A 443 3.37 3.99 -19.76
CA ARG A 443 4.42 3.58 -18.79
C ARG A 443 5.61 2.91 -19.46
N ALA A 444 5.36 2.00 -20.39
CA ALA A 444 6.41 1.24 -21.09
C ALA A 444 7.24 2.14 -22.04
N GLU A 445 6.61 3.10 -22.74
CA GLU A 445 7.30 4.07 -23.61
C GLU A 445 8.37 4.87 -22.87
N ARG A 446 8.22 5.07 -21.56
CA ARG A 446 9.18 5.82 -20.73
C ARG A 446 10.48 5.07 -20.45
N ILE A 447 10.62 3.83 -20.89
CA ILE A 447 11.84 3.05 -20.74
C ILE A 447 12.52 2.97 -22.10
N THR A 448 13.70 3.58 -22.22
CA THR A 448 14.53 3.50 -23.42
C THR A 448 15.78 2.67 -23.15
N VAL A 449 16.22 1.94 -24.16
CA VAL A 449 17.44 1.11 -24.10
C VAL A 449 18.35 1.54 -25.25
N GLU A 450 19.56 1.96 -24.91
CA GLU A 450 20.58 2.37 -25.87
C GLU A 450 21.81 1.48 -25.72
N ARG A 451 22.34 1.00 -26.85
CA ARG A 451 23.60 0.25 -26.89
C ARG A 451 24.75 1.23 -27.03
N GLN A 452 25.77 1.10 -26.20
CA GLN A 452 26.95 1.96 -26.19
C GLN A 452 28.22 1.14 -26.42
N ASP A 453 28.98 1.54 -27.42
CA ASP A 453 30.30 0.96 -27.70
C ASP A 453 31.32 1.48 -26.68
N GLY A 454 32.10 0.59 -26.09
CA GLY A 454 33.17 0.94 -25.17
C GLY A 454 32.88 0.62 -23.70
N VAL A 455 33.83 -0.10 -23.09
CA VAL A 455 33.83 -0.44 -21.68
C VAL A 455 34.59 0.65 -20.92
N ASP A 456 33.92 1.74 -20.56
CA ASP A 456 34.37 2.45 -19.37
C ASP A 456 34.10 1.51 -18.19
N ALA A 457 35.19 0.98 -17.64
CA ALA A 457 35.16 0.11 -16.48
C ALA A 457 34.41 0.84 -15.36
N VAL A 458 33.27 0.27 -14.94
CA VAL A 458 32.59 0.72 -13.72
C VAL A 458 33.63 0.59 -12.61
N ALA A 459 34.03 1.71 -12.02
CA ALA A 459 35.07 1.74 -11.01
C ALA A 459 34.73 0.76 -9.87
N ALA A 460 35.76 0.03 -9.41
CA ALA A 460 35.65 -0.86 -8.28
C ALA A 460 35.27 -0.08 -7.01
N GLU A 461 34.53 -0.76 -6.12
CA GLU A 461 34.01 -0.26 -4.84
C GLU A 461 35.04 0.56 -4.05
N ALA A 462 34.64 1.77 -3.65
CA ALA A 462 35.35 2.54 -2.63
C ALA A 462 34.38 3.36 -1.76
N ASP A 463 34.55 3.19 -0.45
CA ASP A 463 33.91 3.86 0.69
C ASP A 463 32.39 3.61 0.90
N PRO A 464 31.87 3.65 2.15
CA PRO A 464 30.46 3.51 2.40
C PRO A 464 29.73 4.65 1.66
N HIS A 465 29.02 4.29 0.59
CA HIS A 465 28.29 5.25 -0.21
C HIS A 465 27.13 5.81 0.62
N PRO A 466 27.07 7.13 0.88
CA PRO A 466 25.90 7.74 1.48
C PRO A 466 24.64 7.35 0.71
N GLY A 467 23.58 6.98 1.43
CA GLY A 467 22.32 6.55 0.84
C GLY A 467 22.28 5.11 0.32
N LEU A 468 23.39 4.36 0.32
CA LEU A 468 23.39 2.93 -0.01
C LEU A 468 23.11 2.09 1.24
N ASN A 469 22.13 1.20 1.17
CA ASN A 469 21.91 0.16 2.18
C ASN A 469 21.75 -1.21 1.50
N GLY A 470 21.39 -2.22 2.29
CA GLY A 470 21.25 -3.59 1.82
C GLY A 470 20.12 -3.82 0.80
N PHE A 471 19.21 -2.86 0.57
CA PHE A 471 18.02 -3.00 -0.26
C PHE A 471 17.91 -1.98 -1.38
N TYR A 472 18.41 -0.75 -1.20
CA TYR A 472 18.32 0.30 -2.21
C TYR A 472 19.47 1.31 -2.15
N LEU A 473 19.58 2.11 -3.21
CA LEU A 473 20.42 3.31 -3.26
C LEU A 473 19.56 4.58 -3.30
N ASP A 474 19.76 5.49 -2.34
CA ASP A 474 19.14 6.82 -2.31
C ASP A 474 19.93 7.81 -3.16
N LEU A 475 19.50 8.02 -4.40
CA LEU A 475 20.14 8.95 -5.33
C LEU A 475 20.11 10.38 -4.78
N ARG A 476 19.15 10.75 -3.92
CA ARG A 476 18.99 12.11 -3.37
C ARG A 476 20.17 12.59 -2.52
N THR A 477 21.04 11.66 -2.14
CA THR A 477 22.28 11.95 -1.40
C THR A 477 23.46 12.23 -2.33
N ARG A 478 23.23 12.30 -3.64
CA ARG A 478 24.26 12.38 -4.68
C ARG A 478 23.90 13.41 -5.75
N ASP A 479 24.94 14.03 -6.28
CA ASP A 479 24.85 14.85 -7.47
C ASP A 479 25.03 13.94 -8.70
N CYS A 480 23.89 13.50 -9.22
CA CYS A 480 23.72 12.88 -10.52
C CYS A 480 22.86 13.83 -11.39
#